data_AF-A0AAD1ZV39-F1
#
_entry.id   AF-A0AAD1ZV39-F1
#
_cell.length_a   1.000
_cell.length_b   1.000
_cell.length_c   1.000
_cell.angle_alpha   90.00
_cell.angle_beta   90.00
_cell.angle_gamma   90.00
#
_symmetry.space_group_name_H-M   'P 1'
#
loop_
_entity.id
_entity.type
_entity.pdbx_description
1 polymer ?
#
loop_
_entity_poly.entity_id
_entity_poly.type
_entity_poly.pdbx_seq_one_letter_code
_entity_poly.pdbx_strand_id
1 'polypeptide(L)'
;MDLMGEWYYRTFLDAGEFRIGLCKDPLKPLRDCPEKAVFENGYFIMQDGKPAKISNAFCLFELCVGDIPWRHILSSSTSKSSLTISLTLCSSTNSELQY
;
A
#
# COMPACT_ATOMS: atom_id res chain seq x y z
N MET A 1 21.48 10.76 11.65
CA MET A 1 21.26 11.79 12.67
C MET A 1 22.44 12.73 12.61
N ASP A 2 22.27 13.87 11.96
CA ASP A 2 23.29 14.93 11.93
C ASP A 2 22.90 15.97 12.97
N LEU A 3 23.78 16.19 13.96
CA LEU A 3 23.55 17.14 15.04
C LEU A 3 24.09 18.54 14.69
N MET A 4 24.81 18.66 13.57
CA MET A 4 25.38 19.90 13.08
C MET A 4 24.67 20.33 11.79
N GLY A 5 24.79 21.61 11.43
CA GLY A 5 24.16 22.16 10.22
C GLY A 5 22.63 22.23 10.30
N GLU A 6 21.94 22.19 9.16
CA GLU A 6 20.47 22.41 9.06
C GLU A 6 19.62 21.13 9.27
N TRP A 7 20.24 20.02 9.71
CA TRP A 7 19.56 18.73 9.85
C TRP A 7 19.15 18.37 11.28
N TYR A 8 19.62 19.11 12.28
CA TYR A 8 19.39 18.77 13.70
C TYR A 8 17.92 18.79 14.14
N TYR A 9 17.06 19.55 13.44
CA TYR A 9 15.63 19.67 13.75
C TYR A 9 14.72 18.83 12.83
N ARG A 10 15.30 18.13 11.85
CA ARG A 10 14.53 17.37 10.85
C ARG A 10 14.16 15.99 11.38
N THR A 11 13.03 15.92 12.09
CA THR A 11 12.43 14.67 12.59
C THR A 11 10.98 14.58 12.13
N PHE A 12 10.78 14.16 10.89
CA PHE A 12 9.48 14.22 10.25
C PHE A 12 8.41 13.35 10.90
N LEU A 13 7.21 13.88 10.91
CA LEU A 13 5.99 13.17 11.27
C LEU A 13 5.04 13.17 10.08
N ASP A 14 5.32 12.33 9.06
CA ASP A 14 4.66 12.36 7.75
C ASP A 14 3.12 12.44 7.80
N ALA A 15 2.49 11.61 8.63
CA ALA A 15 1.05 11.59 8.80
C ALA A 15 0.49 12.93 9.34
N GLY A 16 1.21 13.54 10.28
CA GLY A 16 0.79 14.77 10.97
C GLY A 16 1.15 16.05 10.22
N GLU A 17 2.34 16.09 9.61
CA GLU A 17 2.88 17.29 8.96
C GLU A 17 2.51 17.35 7.47
N PHE A 18 2.62 16.23 6.75
CA PHE A 18 2.45 16.17 5.30
C PHE A 18 1.12 15.55 4.86
N ARG A 19 0.40 14.91 5.79
CA ARG A 19 -0.88 14.22 5.55
C ARG A 19 -0.71 13.17 4.46
N ILE A 20 -0.35 11.94 4.84
CA ILE A 20 -0.14 10.78 3.95
C ILE A 20 -1.19 10.61 2.84
N GLY A 21 -2.46 10.98 3.08
CA GLY A 21 -3.52 10.94 2.06
C GLY A 21 -3.40 11.97 0.94
N LEU A 22 -2.77 13.14 1.19
CA LEU A 22 -2.45 14.16 0.18
C LEU A 22 -1.23 13.78 -0.64
N CYS A 23 -0.24 13.17 0.02
CA CYS A 23 0.98 12.70 -0.62
C CYS A 23 0.75 11.38 -1.38
N LYS A 24 -0.39 11.16 -2.03
CA LYS A 24 -0.63 9.92 -2.79
C LYS A 24 -0.49 10.18 -4.28
N ASP A 25 0.36 9.37 -4.93
CA ASP A 25 0.46 9.36 -6.38
C ASP A 25 -0.46 8.30 -6.99
N PRO A 26 -1.05 8.54 -8.17
CA PRO A 26 -1.78 7.51 -8.89
C PRO A 26 -0.95 6.25 -9.09
N LEU A 27 -1.47 5.10 -8.65
CA LEU A 27 -0.83 3.80 -8.87
C LEU A 27 -0.76 3.48 -10.36
N LYS A 28 0.39 2.96 -10.78
CA LYS A 28 0.69 2.55 -12.16
C LYS A 28 0.31 1.07 -12.34
N PRO A 29 -0.64 0.74 -13.24
CA PRO A 29 -0.99 -0.64 -13.55
C PRO A 29 0.23 -1.46 -13.97
N LEU A 30 0.27 -2.74 -13.58
CA LEU A 30 1.35 -3.69 -13.87
C LEU A 30 2.73 -3.37 -13.25
N ARG A 31 2.90 -2.18 -12.66
CA ARG A 31 4.10 -1.79 -11.93
C ARG A 31 3.88 -1.84 -10.42
N ASP A 32 2.83 -1.20 -9.95
CA ASP A 32 2.53 -1.11 -8.51
C ASP A 32 1.51 -2.17 -8.08
N CYS A 33 0.69 -2.66 -9.01
CA CYS A 33 -0.34 -3.68 -8.78
C CYS A 33 -0.38 -4.70 -9.93
N PRO A 34 -0.78 -5.95 -9.66
CA PRO A 34 -0.87 -7.00 -10.68
C PRO A 34 -2.00 -6.75 -11.69
N GLU A 35 -1.99 -7.51 -12.79
CA GLU A 35 -2.92 -7.33 -13.92
C GLU A 35 -4.40 -7.43 -13.54
N LYS A 36 -4.75 -8.34 -12.62
CA LYS A 36 -6.13 -8.55 -12.17
C LYS A 36 -6.53 -7.68 -10.97
N ALA A 37 -5.81 -6.60 -10.72
CA ALA A 37 -6.15 -5.68 -9.65
C ALA A 37 -7.32 -4.76 -10.04
N VAL A 38 -8.21 -4.51 -9.08
CA VAL A 38 -9.27 -3.49 -9.20
C VAL A 38 -8.73 -2.20 -8.60
N PHE A 39 -8.79 -1.11 -9.37
CA PHE A 39 -8.33 0.21 -8.94
C PHE A 39 -9.50 1.08 -8.51
N GLU A 40 -9.28 1.84 -7.44
CA GLU A 40 -10.27 2.74 -6.89
C GLU A 40 -9.70 4.14 -6.68
N ASN A 41 -10.59 5.13 -6.73
CA ASN A 41 -10.23 6.53 -6.59
C ASN A 41 -10.30 6.97 -5.12
N GLY A 42 -9.41 7.88 -4.74
CA GLY A 42 -9.44 8.55 -3.43
C GLY A 42 -9.99 9.97 -3.56
N TYR A 43 -10.58 10.47 -2.47
CA TYR A 43 -10.96 11.87 -2.35
C TYR A 43 -10.41 12.46 -1.05
N PHE A 44 -9.96 13.70 -1.11
CA PHE A 44 -9.47 14.44 0.05
C PHE A 44 -9.98 15.88 0.03
N ILE A 45 -9.93 16.56 1.17
CA ILE A 45 -10.35 17.95 1.29
C ILE A 45 -9.14 18.88 1.13
N MET A 46 -9.23 19.78 0.15
CA MET A 46 -8.26 20.85 -0.11
C MET A 46 -8.36 21.96 0.94
N GLN A 47 -7.39 22.89 0.94
CA GLN A 47 -7.40 24.03 1.88
C GLN A 47 -8.63 24.93 1.75
N ASP A 48 -9.24 25.01 0.56
CA ASP A 48 -10.46 25.76 0.30
C ASP A 48 -11.74 25.00 0.70
N GLY A 49 -11.61 23.81 1.31
CA GLY A 49 -12.71 22.97 1.74
C GLY A 49 -13.34 22.11 0.64
N LYS A 50 -12.86 22.20 -0.60
CA LYS A 50 -13.43 21.42 -1.71
C LYS A 50 -12.82 20.02 -1.80
N PRO A 51 -13.60 19.02 -2.25
CA PRO A 51 -13.06 17.69 -2.51
C PRO A 51 -12.18 17.70 -3.77
N ALA A 52 -10.99 17.14 -3.65
CA ALA A 52 -10.10 16.83 -4.76
C ALA A 52 -9.99 15.31 -4.93
N LYS A 53 -9.84 14.86 -6.18
CA LYS A 53 -9.78 13.45 -6.56
C LYS A 53 -8.35 13.03 -6.84
N ILE A 54 -7.99 11.83 -6.37
CA ILE A 54 -6.78 11.10 -6.77
C ILE A 54 -7.23 9.86 -7.52
N SER A 55 -6.88 9.77 -8.80
CA SER A 55 -7.16 8.58 -9.60
C SER A 55 -6.26 7.41 -9.18
N ASN A 56 -6.78 6.18 -9.18
CA ASN A 56 -6.02 4.97 -8.85
C ASN A 56 -5.28 5.10 -7.50
N ALA A 57 -5.97 5.59 -6.47
CA ALA A 57 -5.38 5.88 -5.16
C ALA A 57 -5.09 4.61 -4.34
N PHE A 58 -5.82 3.54 -4.61
CA PHE A 58 -5.56 2.21 -4.07
C PHE A 58 -5.98 1.14 -5.07
N CYS A 59 -5.39 -0.05 -4.94
CA CYS A 59 -5.79 -1.22 -5.69
C CYS A 59 -6.06 -2.40 -4.76
N LEU A 60 -7.02 -3.25 -5.14
CA LEU A 60 -7.38 -4.47 -4.47
C LEU A 60 -7.07 -5.65 -5.39
N PHE A 61 -6.38 -6.66 -4.87
CA PHE A 61 -6.10 -7.88 -5.63
C PHE A 61 -5.99 -9.10 -4.72
N GLU A 62 -6.27 -10.26 -5.30
CA GLU A 62 -5.99 -11.54 -4.67
C GLU A 62 -4.51 -11.88 -4.86
N LEU A 63 -3.83 -12.16 -3.76
CA LEU A 63 -2.50 -12.71 -3.76
C LEU A 63 -2.59 -14.21 -3.52
N CYS A 64 -2.29 -14.99 -4.56
CA CYS A 64 -2.13 -16.44 -4.47
C CYS A 64 -0.65 -16.73 -4.26
N VAL A 65 -0.21 -16.74 -3.00
CA VAL A 65 1.16 -17.15 -2.64
C VAL A 65 1.21 -18.67 -2.76
N GLY A 66 2.26 -19.20 -3.40
CA GLY A 66 2.47 -20.65 -3.58
C GLY A 66 2.69 -21.43 -2.28
N ASP A 67 2.60 -20.77 -1.12
CA ASP A 67 2.79 -21.37 0.19
C ASP A 67 1.48 -21.97 0.68
N ILE A 68 1.58 -23.20 1.17
CA ILE A 68 0.46 -23.93 1.72
C ILE A 68 0.22 -23.42 3.15
N PRO A 69 -0.89 -22.73 3.46
CA PRO A 69 -1.18 -22.21 4.81
C PRO A 69 -1.13 -23.27 5.90
N TRP A 70 -1.59 -24.48 5.58
CA TRP A 70 -1.57 -25.61 6.48
C TRP A 70 -1.50 -26.91 5.70
N ARG A 71 -0.72 -27.86 6.21
CA ARG A 71 -0.57 -29.19 5.65
C ARG A 71 -0.72 -30.22 6.77
N HIS A 72 -1.52 -31.24 6.53
CA HIS A 72 -1.63 -32.38 7.42
C HIS A 72 -1.31 -33.67 6.67
N ILE A 73 -0.43 -34.50 7.26
CA ILE A 73 -0.01 -35.79 6.70
C ILE A 73 -0.36 -36.86 7.73
N LEU A 74 -1.20 -37.82 7.35
CA LEU A 74 -1.51 -38.99 8.16
C LEU A 74 -0.67 -40.19 7.69
N SER A 75 -0.21 -41.02 8.63
CA SER A 75 0.75 -42.11 8.37
C SER A 75 0.24 -43.25 7.46
N SER A 76 -1.06 -43.34 7.16
CA SER A 76 -1.63 -44.50 6.43
C SER A 76 -2.47 -44.21 5.19
N SER A 77 -2.58 -42.96 4.71
CA SER A 77 -2.87 -42.55 3.31
C SER A 77 -3.53 -41.15 3.20
N THR A 78 -3.21 -40.46 2.09
CA THR A 78 -3.69 -39.14 1.60
C THR A 78 -3.22 -37.90 2.39
N SER A 79 -2.39 -37.06 1.75
CA SER A 79 -2.08 -35.71 2.22
C SER A 79 -3.24 -34.76 1.90
N LYS A 80 -3.61 -33.91 2.87
CA LYS A 80 -4.55 -32.79 2.66
C LYS A 80 -3.78 -31.48 2.76
N SER A 81 -3.97 -30.61 1.77
CA SER A 81 -3.45 -29.25 1.73
C SER A 81 -4.56 -28.29 1.32
N SER A 82 -4.62 -27.11 1.94
CA SER A 82 -5.45 -25.99 1.48
C SER A 82 -4.59 -25.00 0.71
N LEU A 83 -5.19 -24.31 -0.26
CA LEU A 83 -4.64 -23.06 -0.78
C LEU A 83 -5.17 -21.90 0.08
N THR A 84 -4.37 -20.84 0.25
CA THR A 84 -4.84 -19.56 0.80
C THR A 84 -4.94 -18.54 -0.31
N ILE A 85 -6.07 -17.86 -0.34
CA ILE A 85 -6.27 -16.65 -1.13
C ILE A 85 -6.29 -15.48 -0.13
N SER A 86 -5.31 -14.58 -0.24
CA SER A 86 -5.25 -13.36 0.59
C SER A 86 -5.71 -12.16 -0.22
N LEU A 87 -6.64 -11.37 0.32
CA LEU A 87 -7.02 -10.07 -0.25
C LEU A 87 -6.02 -9.01 0.20
N THR A 88 -5.38 -8.34 -0.75
CA THR A 88 -4.36 -7.33 -0.48
C THR A 88 -4.81 -5.96 -0.96
N LEU A 89 -4.70 -4.96 -0.09
CA LEU A 89 -4.88 -3.55 -0.40
C LEU A 89 -3.51 -2.88 -0.54
N CYS A 90 -3.24 -2.26 -1.69
CA CYS A 90 -2.01 -1.51 -1.92
C CYS A 90 -2.30 -0.02 -2.16
N SER A 91 -1.46 0.86 -1.63
CA SER A 91 -1.47 2.29 -1.93
C SER A 91 -0.07 2.87 -1.93
N SER A 92 0.16 3.92 -2.71
CA SER A 92 1.43 4.64 -2.78
C SER A 92 1.50 5.78 -1.77
N THR A 93 2.72 6.26 -1.55
CA THR A 93 3.01 7.59 -1.00
C THR A 93 4.08 8.24 -1.87
N ASN A 94 3.93 9.54 -2.12
CA ASN A 94 4.88 10.38 -2.81
C ASN A 94 5.94 10.82 -1.80
N SER A 95 7.16 10.33 -1.98
CA SER A 95 8.33 10.72 -1.19
C SER A 95 9.05 11.97 -1.70
N GLU A 96 8.63 12.52 -2.85
CA GLU A 96 9.21 13.75 -3.44
C GLU A 96 8.67 15.03 -2.79
N LEU A 97 7.74 14.94 -1.84
CA LEU A 97 7.31 16.09 -1.03
C LEU A 97 8.32 16.51 0.05
N GLN A 98 9.54 15.98 0.04
CA GLN A 98 10.57 16.37 0.99
C GLN A 98 11.93 16.63 0.31
N TYR A 99 12.18 17.94 0.17
CA TYR A 99 13.44 18.69 -0.03
C TYR A 99 13.80 19.19 -1.43
#